data_AF-A0AA88LB27-F1
#
_entry.id   AF-A0AA88LB27-F1
#
_cell.length_a   1.000
_cell.length_b   1.000
_cell.length_c   1.000
_cell.angle_alpha   90.00
_cell.angle_beta   90.00
_cell.angle_gamma   90.00
#
_symmetry.space_group_name_H-M   'P 1'
#
loop_
_entity.id
_entity.type
_entity.pdbx_description
1 polymer ?
#
loop_
_entity_poly.entity_id
_entity_poly.type
_entity_poly.pdbx_seq_one_letter_code
_entity_poly.pdbx_strand_id
1 'polypeptide(L)'
;MKILFLTLILAISVQSYEDEDLVYGNFPDGFVWGTATSAYQIEGGWNEGGKGVSIWDVFTSNPGTIADGSSGNIACDSYHKYKEDVQLIVNLNVTHYRFSIAWSRIFPSGVGETENEEGILYYNNLIDELKRNNIEPVVSYNLYSIFTLINLLIKSIFKNLKGGTAAGVDGIPILLLKNFLSNLMPIIVLLCNKVLTSGQWPSAWKTSLFIPLFKRGNPKAHENYRLIALVPALSKVLEKILDTRLSNWLNKNNLIYEEQGGFRTGYGTTDSVFILKALIDKYGKGKTCLYVGFLDLHKAFDSVDRELLNDAMLNIGLPHSFVRLIMSMYTCVSEFIQVGNRFSKLFDIKRGVKQGSTLSPKLFNIFINDVVNFLENRWAPKVRLGTQKLSLLLFADDIALVANKPQDLQILLNLIEEYLQIKKLRLNTEKSEVVTLYHWDLPQALQAQGGWLNADIATWFEAYARACFTNFGDRVSNRNIPIGFKKLIV
;
A
#
# COMPACT_ATOMS: atom_id res chain seq x y z
N MET A 1 -38.19 17.00 -0.84
CA MET A 1 -36.78 16.86 -1.28
C MET A 1 -36.14 15.49 -1.00
N LYS A 2 -36.71 14.62 -0.15
CA LYS A 2 -36.23 13.23 0.08
C LYS A 2 -36.78 12.16 -0.88
N ILE A 3 -37.79 12.48 -1.70
CA ILE A 3 -38.42 11.53 -2.65
C ILE A 3 -37.88 11.69 -4.08
N LEU A 4 -37.38 12.89 -4.46
CA LEU A 4 -36.87 13.15 -5.81
C LEU A 4 -35.53 12.45 -6.14
N PHE A 5 -34.75 12.07 -5.13
CA PHE A 5 -33.44 11.44 -5.34
C PHE A 5 -33.54 9.92 -5.52
N LEU A 6 -34.57 9.27 -4.96
CA LEU A 6 -34.85 7.86 -5.23
C LEU A 6 -35.41 7.66 -6.64
N THR A 7 -36.22 8.59 -7.13
CA THR A 7 -36.76 8.54 -8.49
C THR A 7 -35.70 8.73 -9.56
N LEU A 8 -34.63 9.50 -9.31
CA LEU A 8 -33.55 9.67 -10.30
C LEU A 8 -32.61 8.45 -10.41
N ILE A 9 -32.51 7.64 -9.34
CA ILE A 9 -31.70 6.41 -9.33
C ILE A 9 -32.51 5.23 -9.90
N LEU A 10 -33.83 5.19 -9.68
CA LEU A 10 -34.73 4.22 -10.31
C LEU A 10 -35.02 4.51 -11.79
N ALA A 11 -34.92 5.77 -12.24
CA ALA A 11 -35.11 6.14 -13.64
C ALA A 11 -33.97 5.68 -14.57
N ILE A 12 -32.80 5.31 -14.04
CA ILE A 12 -31.72 4.69 -14.82
C ILE A 12 -31.93 3.16 -14.93
N SER A 13 -32.84 2.57 -14.15
CA SER A 13 -33.11 1.12 -14.13
C SER A 13 -34.45 0.71 -14.75
N VAL A 14 -35.18 1.61 -15.41
CA VAL A 14 -36.38 1.27 -16.18
C VAL A 14 -36.27 1.90 -17.57
N GLN A 15 -35.35 1.38 -18.37
CA GLN A 15 -35.60 1.32 -19.81
C GLN A 15 -36.58 0.16 -20.01
N SER A 16 -37.79 0.49 -20.45
CA SER A 16 -38.69 -0.47 -21.06
C SER A 16 -37.93 -1.22 -22.14
N TYR A 17 -37.84 -2.55 -22.00
CA TYR A 17 -37.56 -3.43 -23.12
C TYR A 17 -38.74 -3.25 -24.08
N GLU A 18 -38.62 -2.31 -25.01
CA GLU A 18 -39.31 -2.44 -26.30
C GLU A 18 -38.70 -3.67 -26.96
N ASP A 19 -39.55 -4.58 -27.44
CA ASP A 19 -39.14 -5.77 -28.18
C ASP A 19 -38.10 -5.37 -29.22
N GLU A 20 -36.87 -5.86 -29.06
CA GLU A 20 -35.79 -5.60 -30.02
C GLU A 20 -36.25 -6.08 -31.39
N ASP A 21 -36.45 -5.14 -32.32
CA ASP A 21 -36.48 -5.44 -33.75
C ASP A 21 -35.27 -6.33 -34.07
N LEU A 22 -35.54 -7.55 -34.57
CA LEU A 22 -34.51 -8.48 -35.01
C LEU A 22 -33.57 -7.77 -36.00
N VAL A 23 -32.37 -7.41 -35.54
CA VAL A 23 -31.34 -6.80 -36.38
C VAL A 23 -30.79 -7.89 -37.31
N TYR A 24 -31.31 -7.94 -38.53
CA TYR A 24 -30.74 -8.79 -39.58
C TYR A 24 -29.42 -8.19 -40.07
N GLY A 25 -28.31 -8.83 -39.70
CA GLY A 25 -26.97 -8.50 -40.16
C GLY A 25 -26.15 -9.77 -40.43
N ASN A 26 -25.18 -9.69 -41.35
CA ASN A 26 -24.21 -10.75 -41.56
C ASN A 26 -23.12 -10.66 -40.49
N PHE A 27 -22.74 -11.80 -39.91
CA PHE A 27 -21.56 -11.87 -39.04
C PHE A 27 -20.31 -11.50 -39.84
N PRO A 28 -19.28 -10.88 -39.22
CA PRO A 28 -18.06 -10.50 -39.90
C PRO A 28 -17.32 -11.71 -40.47
N ASP A 29 -16.54 -11.49 -41.53
CA ASP A 29 -15.67 -12.52 -42.09
C ASP A 29 -14.73 -13.09 -41.02
N GLY A 30 -14.72 -14.42 -40.88
CA GLY A 30 -13.96 -15.10 -39.84
C GLY A 30 -14.67 -15.27 -38.48
N PHE A 31 -15.95 -14.91 -38.37
CA PHE A 31 -16.76 -15.22 -37.20
C PHE A 31 -16.86 -16.74 -36.98
N VAL A 32 -16.61 -17.17 -35.73
CA VAL A 32 -16.63 -18.58 -35.34
C VAL A 32 -17.75 -18.86 -34.34
N TRP A 33 -18.48 -19.96 -34.57
CA TRP A 33 -19.50 -20.44 -33.64
C TRP A 33 -18.88 -21.41 -32.64
N GLY A 34 -19.18 -21.18 -31.37
CA GLY A 34 -18.71 -22.00 -30.27
C GLY A 34 -19.65 -21.98 -29.08
N THR A 35 -19.47 -22.93 -28.18
CA THR A 35 -20.14 -22.97 -26.87
C THR A 35 -19.12 -22.76 -25.75
N ALA A 36 -19.58 -22.31 -24.58
CA ALA A 36 -18.70 -21.94 -23.49
C ALA A 36 -19.22 -22.37 -22.12
N THR A 37 -18.31 -22.83 -21.26
CA THR A 37 -18.62 -23.24 -19.88
C THR A 37 -17.62 -22.64 -18.89
N SER A 38 -17.97 -22.69 -17.59
CA SER A 38 -17.08 -22.32 -16.50
C SER A 38 -16.84 -23.51 -15.58
N ALA A 39 -15.60 -23.65 -15.12
CA ALA A 39 -15.11 -24.81 -14.36
C ALA A 39 -16.02 -25.17 -13.18
N TYR A 40 -16.34 -24.19 -12.33
CA TYR A 40 -17.16 -24.42 -11.13
C TYR A 40 -18.59 -24.87 -11.45
N GLN A 41 -19.15 -24.45 -12.58
CA GLN A 41 -20.54 -24.76 -12.96
C GLN A 41 -20.66 -26.08 -13.73
N ILE A 42 -19.56 -26.63 -14.25
CA ILE A 42 -19.59 -27.80 -15.14
C ILE A 42 -18.87 -29.02 -14.56
N GLU A 43 -17.72 -28.85 -13.90
CA GLU A 43 -16.83 -29.96 -13.57
C GLU A 43 -17.42 -30.92 -12.54
N GLY A 44 -17.96 -30.41 -11.43
CA GLY A 44 -18.23 -31.25 -10.27
C GLY A 44 -16.95 -31.79 -9.63
N GLY A 45 -17.05 -32.92 -8.93
CA GLY A 45 -15.90 -33.56 -8.27
C GLY A 45 -15.14 -32.59 -7.36
N TRP A 46 -15.87 -31.83 -6.54
CA TRP A 46 -15.33 -30.66 -5.83
C TRP A 46 -14.19 -31.01 -4.85
N ASN A 47 -14.21 -32.23 -4.30
CA ASN A 47 -13.22 -32.79 -3.38
C ASN A 47 -12.59 -34.09 -3.93
N GLU A 48 -12.68 -34.31 -5.24
CA GLU A 48 -12.19 -35.50 -5.92
C GLU A 48 -10.92 -35.21 -6.71
N GLY A 49 -10.15 -36.26 -6.99
CA GLY A 49 -8.95 -36.22 -7.80
C GLY A 49 -7.91 -35.20 -7.35
N GLY A 50 -7.70 -35.09 -6.04
CA GLY A 50 -6.74 -34.17 -5.44
C GLY A 50 -7.14 -32.69 -5.47
N LYS A 51 -8.34 -32.31 -5.95
CA LYS A 51 -8.76 -30.90 -5.99
C LYS A 51 -8.83 -30.29 -4.59
N GLY A 52 -8.22 -29.10 -4.45
CA GLY A 52 -8.32 -28.27 -3.25
C GLY A 52 -9.66 -27.54 -3.13
N VAL A 53 -10.00 -27.18 -1.89
CA VAL A 53 -11.20 -26.39 -1.57
C VAL A 53 -11.09 -25.01 -2.20
N SER A 54 -12.10 -24.65 -2.99
CA SER A 54 -12.22 -23.33 -3.60
C SER A 54 -13.08 -22.40 -2.75
N ILE A 55 -12.93 -21.09 -2.98
CA ILE A 55 -13.78 -20.06 -2.38
C ILE A 55 -15.27 -20.27 -2.65
N TRP A 56 -15.63 -20.82 -3.81
CA TRP A 56 -17.03 -21.07 -4.17
C TRP A 56 -17.63 -22.24 -3.38
N ASP A 57 -16.82 -23.26 -3.08
CA ASP A 57 -17.23 -24.39 -2.22
C ASP A 57 -17.58 -23.87 -0.80
N VAL A 58 -16.76 -22.97 -0.26
CA VAL A 58 -17.03 -22.31 1.03
C VAL A 58 -18.20 -21.33 0.95
N PHE A 59 -18.34 -20.58 -0.14
CA PHE A 59 -19.41 -19.59 -0.29
C PHE A 59 -20.79 -20.27 -0.36
N THR A 60 -20.93 -21.31 -1.17
CA THR A 60 -22.22 -22.01 -1.39
C THR A 60 -22.61 -22.94 -0.24
N SER A 61 -21.68 -23.37 0.61
CA SER A 61 -21.97 -24.17 1.80
C SER A 61 -22.58 -23.36 2.96
N ASN A 62 -22.55 -22.02 2.90
CA ASN A 62 -23.20 -21.17 3.89
C ASN A 62 -24.71 -21.03 3.61
N PRO A 63 -25.60 -21.34 4.56
CA PRO A 63 -27.04 -21.20 4.36
C PRO A 63 -27.46 -19.78 3.94
N GLY A 64 -28.30 -19.68 2.91
CA GLY A 64 -28.86 -18.41 2.42
C GLY A 64 -27.98 -17.62 1.45
N THR A 65 -26.82 -18.15 1.04
CA THR A 65 -25.99 -17.49 0.01
C THR A 65 -26.47 -17.74 -1.41
N ILE A 66 -27.11 -18.89 -1.66
CA ILE A 66 -27.79 -19.24 -2.91
C ILE A 66 -29.29 -19.36 -2.62
N ALA A 67 -30.13 -18.74 -3.46
CA ALA A 67 -31.57 -18.61 -3.21
C ALA A 67 -32.29 -19.96 -3.07
N ASP A 68 -31.83 -20.99 -3.79
CA ASP A 68 -32.36 -22.36 -3.75
C ASP A 68 -31.46 -23.33 -2.96
N GLY A 69 -30.36 -22.85 -2.38
CA GLY A 69 -29.39 -23.67 -1.64
C GLY A 69 -28.56 -24.63 -2.49
N SER A 70 -28.57 -24.50 -3.82
CA SER A 70 -27.75 -25.34 -4.70
C SER A 70 -26.24 -25.06 -4.58
N SER A 71 -25.42 -26.04 -4.98
CA SER A 71 -23.95 -25.94 -4.98
C SER A 71 -23.34 -26.55 -6.25
N GLY A 72 -22.06 -26.24 -6.50
CA GLY A 72 -21.29 -26.79 -7.62
C GLY A 72 -20.64 -28.15 -7.31
N ASN A 73 -21.04 -28.82 -6.22
CA ASN A 73 -20.36 -30.01 -5.73
C ASN A 73 -20.37 -31.16 -6.76
N ILE A 74 -21.53 -31.38 -7.38
CA ILE A 74 -21.75 -32.37 -8.45
C ILE A 74 -21.84 -31.67 -9.80
N ALA A 75 -22.54 -30.53 -9.88
CA ALA A 75 -22.71 -29.75 -11.11
C ALA A 75 -23.20 -30.62 -12.29
N CYS A 76 -22.64 -30.45 -13.51
CA CYS A 76 -22.89 -31.32 -14.65
C CYS A 76 -22.01 -32.59 -14.66
N ASP A 77 -21.12 -32.73 -13.66
CA ASP A 77 -20.26 -33.89 -13.48
C ASP A 77 -19.29 -34.15 -14.65
N SER A 78 -18.88 -33.07 -15.33
CA SER A 78 -17.96 -33.14 -16.47
C SER A 78 -16.59 -33.70 -16.09
N TYR A 79 -16.21 -33.65 -14.81
CA TYR A 79 -15.00 -34.31 -14.32
C TYR A 79 -14.97 -35.80 -14.68
N HIS A 80 -16.13 -36.45 -14.60
CA HIS A 80 -16.29 -37.86 -14.96
C HIS A 80 -16.83 -38.05 -16.38
N LYS A 81 -17.59 -37.08 -16.91
CA LYS A 81 -18.40 -37.21 -18.15
C LYS A 81 -17.92 -36.36 -19.32
N TYR A 82 -16.65 -35.94 -19.30
CA TYR A 82 -16.12 -35.04 -20.33
C TYR A 82 -16.27 -35.59 -21.76
N LYS A 83 -16.28 -36.93 -21.96
CA LYS A 83 -16.46 -37.55 -23.27
C LYS A 83 -17.89 -37.38 -23.79
N GLU A 84 -18.86 -37.61 -22.92
CA GLU A 84 -20.28 -37.39 -23.20
C GLU A 84 -20.54 -35.92 -23.48
N ASP A 85 -19.94 -35.01 -22.71
CA ASP A 85 -20.04 -33.58 -22.93
C ASP A 85 -19.45 -33.16 -24.29
N VAL A 86 -18.27 -33.70 -24.67
CA VAL A 86 -17.68 -33.46 -26.00
C VAL A 86 -18.62 -33.96 -27.09
N GLN A 87 -19.25 -35.12 -26.91
CA GLN A 87 -20.20 -35.62 -27.91
C GLN A 87 -21.42 -34.70 -28.05
N LEU A 88 -21.92 -34.12 -26.95
CA LEU A 88 -22.97 -33.12 -27.02
C LEU A 88 -22.52 -31.87 -27.79
N ILE A 89 -21.28 -31.41 -27.58
CA ILE A 89 -20.70 -30.28 -28.31
C ILE A 89 -20.59 -30.57 -29.80
N VAL A 90 -20.16 -31.78 -30.18
CA VAL A 90 -20.14 -32.24 -31.58
C VAL A 90 -21.55 -32.21 -32.19
N ASN A 91 -22.55 -32.67 -31.44
CA ASN A 91 -23.94 -32.68 -31.90
C ASN A 91 -24.52 -31.27 -32.07
N LEU A 92 -23.96 -30.25 -31.41
CA LEU A 92 -24.32 -28.83 -31.62
C LEU A 92 -23.75 -28.26 -32.93
N ASN A 93 -22.89 -29.01 -33.64
CA ASN A 93 -22.26 -28.60 -34.90
C ASN A 93 -21.50 -27.26 -34.80
N VAL A 94 -20.87 -27.02 -33.66
CA VAL A 94 -19.97 -25.87 -33.43
C VAL A 94 -18.53 -26.25 -33.71
N THR A 95 -17.66 -25.27 -33.95
CA THR A 95 -16.25 -25.53 -34.25
C THR A 95 -15.30 -25.22 -33.09
N HIS A 96 -15.77 -24.48 -32.08
CA HIS A 96 -14.96 -24.05 -30.94
C HIS A 96 -15.65 -24.37 -29.61
N TYR A 97 -14.84 -24.73 -28.60
CA TYR A 97 -15.32 -24.87 -27.24
C TYR A 97 -14.46 -24.06 -26.27
N ARG A 98 -15.08 -23.09 -25.61
CA ARG A 98 -14.40 -22.24 -24.63
C ARG A 98 -14.63 -22.74 -23.21
N PHE A 99 -13.55 -23.02 -22.47
CA PHE A 99 -13.64 -23.43 -21.08
C PHE A 99 -12.64 -22.66 -20.21
N SER A 100 -12.76 -22.81 -18.89
CA SER A 100 -11.83 -22.25 -17.91
C SER A 100 -11.19 -23.38 -17.12
N ILE A 101 -9.95 -23.21 -16.67
CA ILE A 101 -9.24 -24.17 -15.84
C ILE A 101 -9.39 -23.79 -14.36
N ALA A 102 -9.79 -24.73 -13.50
CA ALA A 102 -9.92 -24.54 -12.07
C ALA A 102 -8.54 -24.48 -11.40
N TRP A 103 -8.18 -23.31 -10.87
CA TRP A 103 -6.93 -23.12 -10.14
C TRP A 103 -6.76 -24.15 -9.02
N SER A 104 -7.80 -24.37 -8.21
CA SER A 104 -7.70 -25.30 -7.08
C SER A 104 -7.62 -26.77 -7.50
N ARG A 105 -7.90 -27.09 -8.77
CA ARG A 105 -7.69 -28.43 -9.31
C ARG A 105 -6.26 -28.62 -9.80
N ILE A 106 -5.59 -27.58 -10.29
CA ILE A 106 -4.16 -27.63 -10.68
C ILE A 106 -3.24 -27.47 -9.47
N PHE A 107 -3.56 -26.54 -8.57
CA PHE A 107 -2.81 -26.27 -7.34
C PHE A 107 -3.74 -26.38 -6.12
N PRO A 108 -3.85 -27.57 -5.50
CA PRO A 108 -4.78 -27.82 -4.40
C PRO A 108 -4.52 -26.94 -3.17
N SER A 109 -3.25 -26.67 -2.87
CA SER A 109 -2.84 -25.73 -1.82
C SER A 109 -3.03 -24.26 -2.20
N GLY A 110 -3.39 -23.98 -3.46
CA GLY A 110 -3.49 -22.65 -4.04
C GLY A 110 -2.16 -21.98 -4.36
N VAL A 111 -1.04 -22.51 -3.86
CA VAL A 111 0.32 -22.04 -4.12
C VAL A 111 0.99 -22.96 -5.15
N GLY A 112 1.73 -22.38 -6.09
CA GLY A 112 2.38 -23.08 -7.21
C GLY A 112 3.55 -24.00 -6.82
N GLU A 113 3.49 -24.64 -5.65
CA GLU A 113 4.56 -25.44 -5.06
C GLU A 113 4.51 -26.90 -5.52
N THR A 114 3.30 -27.45 -5.72
CA THR A 114 3.10 -28.81 -6.22
C THR A 114 1.84 -28.85 -7.08
N GLU A 115 2.02 -29.32 -8.30
CA GLU A 115 0.93 -29.52 -9.26
C GLU A 115 0.18 -30.81 -8.95
N ASN A 116 -1.13 -30.78 -9.11
CA ASN A 116 -1.97 -31.96 -9.03
C ASN A 116 -2.01 -32.67 -10.39
N GLU A 117 -1.25 -33.77 -10.50
CA GLU A 117 -1.12 -34.55 -11.72
C GLU A 117 -2.47 -35.05 -12.26
N GLU A 118 -3.38 -35.47 -11.38
CA GLU A 118 -4.71 -35.95 -11.78
C GLU A 118 -5.58 -34.83 -12.35
N GLY A 119 -5.49 -33.63 -11.76
CA GLY A 119 -6.13 -32.43 -12.26
C GLY A 119 -5.62 -32.01 -13.63
N ILE A 120 -4.31 -32.09 -13.85
CA ILE A 120 -3.69 -31.83 -15.17
C ILE A 120 -4.14 -32.87 -16.19
N LEU A 121 -4.15 -34.16 -15.80
CA LEU A 121 -4.56 -35.25 -16.66
C LEU A 121 -6.02 -35.09 -17.12
N TYR A 122 -6.93 -34.66 -16.24
CA TYR A 122 -8.31 -34.34 -16.61
C TYR A 122 -8.40 -33.30 -17.74
N TYR A 123 -7.71 -32.15 -17.62
CA TYR A 123 -7.77 -31.12 -18.66
C TYR A 123 -7.08 -31.57 -19.95
N ASN A 124 -5.98 -32.30 -19.87
CA ASN A 124 -5.35 -32.90 -21.06
C ASN A 124 -6.31 -33.85 -21.77
N ASN A 125 -6.99 -34.73 -21.02
CA ASN A 125 -7.98 -35.65 -21.57
C ASN A 125 -9.14 -34.93 -22.26
N LEU A 126 -9.66 -33.85 -21.65
CA LEU A 126 -10.70 -33.01 -22.26
C LEU A 126 -10.21 -32.33 -23.54
N ILE A 127 -9.02 -31.72 -23.52
CA ILE A 127 -8.41 -31.05 -24.68
C ILE A 127 -8.18 -32.04 -25.82
N ASP A 128 -7.65 -33.22 -25.51
CA ASP A 128 -7.39 -34.26 -26.50
C ASP A 128 -8.69 -34.82 -27.09
N GLU A 129 -9.75 -34.95 -26.29
CA GLU A 129 -11.07 -35.36 -26.77
C GLU A 129 -11.69 -34.33 -27.72
N LEU A 130 -11.60 -33.04 -27.39
CA LEU A 130 -12.07 -31.95 -28.25
C LEU A 130 -11.33 -31.96 -29.59
N LYS A 131 -9.99 -32.03 -29.55
CA LYS A 131 -9.15 -32.07 -30.76
C LYS A 131 -9.42 -33.31 -31.60
N ARG A 132 -9.62 -34.48 -30.98
CA ARG A 132 -9.97 -35.72 -31.69
C ARG A 132 -11.30 -35.61 -32.45
N ASN A 133 -12.20 -34.74 -32.01
CA ASN A 133 -13.49 -34.47 -32.64
C ASN A 133 -13.51 -33.17 -33.48
N ASN A 134 -12.34 -32.61 -33.84
CA ASN A 134 -12.18 -31.37 -34.61
C ASN A 134 -12.88 -30.15 -33.99
N ILE A 135 -12.98 -30.11 -32.66
CA ILE A 135 -13.42 -28.93 -31.90
C ILE A 135 -12.20 -28.20 -31.37
N GLU A 136 -12.04 -26.92 -31.71
CA GLU A 136 -10.91 -26.10 -31.27
C GLU A 136 -11.08 -25.70 -29.80
N PRO A 137 -10.16 -26.08 -28.90
CA PRO A 137 -10.22 -25.73 -27.49
C PRO A 137 -9.76 -24.28 -27.26
N VAL A 138 -10.59 -23.47 -26.62
CA VAL A 138 -10.28 -22.06 -26.29
C VAL A 138 -10.26 -21.88 -24.77
N VAL A 139 -9.09 -21.60 -24.20
CA VAL A 139 -8.98 -21.38 -22.75
C VAL A 139 -9.25 -19.92 -22.40
N SER A 140 -10.13 -19.68 -21.43
CA SER A 140 -10.44 -18.36 -20.90
C SER A 140 -9.93 -18.20 -19.46
N TYR A 141 -9.16 -17.13 -19.23
CA TYR A 141 -8.77 -16.72 -17.88
C TYR A 141 -9.94 -15.97 -17.23
N ASN A 142 -10.64 -16.63 -16.32
CA ASN A 142 -11.79 -16.05 -15.66
C ASN A 142 -11.35 -14.99 -14.62
N LEU A 143 -11.37 -13.72 -15.00
CA LEU A 143 -11.10 -12.56 -14.13
C LEU A 143 -12.17 -12.39 -13.02
N TYR A 144 -13.25 -13.18 -13.03
CA TYR A 144 -14.29 -13.19 -11.98
C TYR A 144 -13.73 -13.45 -10.57
N SER A 145 -12.59 -14.13 -10.44
CA SER A 145 -11.89 -14.30 -9.16
C SER A 145 -11.45 -12.96 -8.53
N ILE A 146 -11.15 -11.94 -9.35
CA ILE A 146 -10.81 -10.58 -8.88
C ILE A 146 -12.03 -9.91 -8.23
N PHE A 147 -13.23 -10.12 -8.77
CA PHE A 147 -14.47 -9.52 -8.25
C PHE A 147 -14.84 -10.07 -6.87
N THR A 148 -14.73 -11.39 -6.66
CA THR A 148 -15.01 -12.02 -5.35
C THR A 148 -13.95 -11.65 -4.31
N LEU A 149 -12.67 -11.54 -4.70
CA LEU A 149 -11.60 -11.11 -3.80
C LEU A 149 -11.79 -9.66 -3.32
N ILE A 150 -12.26 -8.78 -4.22
CA ILE A 150 -12.55 -7.39 -3.89
C ILE A 150 -13.72 -7.29 -2.90
N ASN A 151 -14.76 -8.10 -3.04
CA ASN A 151 -15.88 -8.13 -2.09
C ASN A 151 -15.45 -8.43 -0.65
N LEU A 152 -14.69 -9.51 -0.44
CA LEU A 152 -14.19 -9.88 0.90
C LEU A 152 -13.24 -8.83 1.46
N LEU A 153 -12.36 -8.29 0.62
CA LEU A 153 -11.44 -7.23 1.00
C LEU A 153 -12.18 -5.95 1.42
N ILE A 154 -13.20 -5.53 0.66
CA ILE A 154 -14.05 -4.37 0.99
C ILE A 154 -14.72 -4.59 2.35
N LYS A 155 -15.33 -5.76 2.59
CA LYS A 155 -15.95 -6.09 3.89
C LYS A 155 -14.93 -5.97 5.05
N SER A 156 -13.73 -6.53 4.86
CA SER A 156 -12.64 -6.44 5.86
C SER A 156 -12.20 -5.00 6.12
N ILE A 157 -12.08 -4.18 5.06
CA ILE A 157 -11.74 -2.76 5.18
C ILE A 157 -12.81 -2.02 5.98
N PHE A 158 -14.09 -2.19 5.64
CA PHE A 158 -15.18 -1.52 6.36
C PHE A 158 -15.31 -1.94 7.83
N LYS A 159 -14.91 -3.17 8.19
CA LYS A 159 -14.80 -3.59 9.59
C LYS A 159 -13.79 -2.74 10.37
N ASN A 160 -12.66 -2.42 9.74
CA ASN A 160 -11.52 -1.74 10.38
C ASN A 160 -11.52 -0.21 10.24
N LEU A 161 -12.29 0.36 9.31
CA LEU A 161 -12.37 1.82 9.15
C LEU A 161 -13.02 2.50 10.37
N LYS A 162 -12.51 3.65 10.81
CA LYS A 162 -13.16 4.44 11.87
C LYS A 162 -14.40 5.15 11.29
N GLY A 163 -15.56 4.99 11.95
CA GLY A 163 -16.83 5.55 11.47
C GLY A 163 -16.94 7.07 11.61
N GLY A 164 -16.49 7.64 12.73
CA GLY A 164 -16.61 9.07 13.07
C GLY A 164 -15.62 10.00 12.36
N THR A 165 -15.31 9.74 11.08
CA THR A 165 -14.41 10.60 10.31
C THR A 165 -15.20 11.65 9.52
N ALA A 166 -14.60 12.85 9.39
CA ALA A 166 -15.19 13.91 8.57
C ALA A 166 -15.28 13.48 7.09
N ALA A 167 -16.38 13.88 6.46
CA ALA A 167 -16.65 13.62 5.05
C ALA A 167 -15.75 14.46 4.13
N GLY A 168 -15.55 14.01 2.90
CA GLY A 168 -14.91 14.82 1.86
C GLY A 168 -15.86 15.88 1.31
N VAL A 169 -15.48 16.44 0.15
CA VAL A 169 -16.28 17.44 -0.59
C VAL A 169 -17.65 16.92 -1.04
N ASP A 170 -17.82 15.61 -1.09
CA ASP A 170 -19.08 14.93 -1.42
C ASP A 170 -20.08 14.89 -0.26
N GLY A 171 -19.66 15.25 0.95
CA GLY A 171 -20.51 15.21 2.14
C GLY A 171 -20.87 13.79 2.60
N ILE A 172 -20.23 12.75 2.06
CA ILE A 172 -20.52 11.35 2.40
C ILE A 172 -19.53 10.86 3.47
N PRO A 173 -19.96 10.65 4.73
CA PRO A 173 -19.09 10.11 5.77
C PRO A 173 -18.96 8.59 5.66
N ILE A 174 -17.86 8.04 6.18
CA ILE A 174 -17.63 6.58 6.24
C ILE A 174 -18.76 5.87 7.01
N LEU A 175 -19.31 6.51 8.05
CA LEU A 175 -20.41 5.94 8.83
C LEU A 175 -21.65 5.62 7.98
N LEU A 176 -21.98 6.49 7.01
CA LEU A 176 -23.11 6.25 6.10
C LEU A 176 -22.83 5.02 5.24
N LEU A 177 -21.64 4.94 4.65
CA LEU A 177 -21.25 3.79 3.84
C LEU A 177 -21.27 2.47 4.64
N LYS A 178 -20.88 2.50 5.92
CA LYS A 178 -20.97 1.33 6.80
C LYS A 178 -22.42 0.89 7.04
N ASN A 179 -23.30 1.83 7.34
CA ASN A 179 -24.70 1.53 7.68
C ASN A 179 -25.48 0.95 6.49
N PHE A 180 -25.10 1.30 5.26
CA PHE A 180 -25.75 0.83 4.03
C PHE A 180 -24.84 -0.09 3.19
N LEU A 181 -23.84 -0.72 3.82
CA LEU A 181 -22.81 -1.46 3.10
C LEU A 181 -23.37 -2.62 2.27
N SER A 182 -24.37 -3.34 2.78
CA SER A 182 -25.01 -4.45 2.06
C SER A 182 -25.63 -3.99 0.74
N ASN A 183 -26.35 -2.87 0.75
CA ASN A 183 -26.99 -2.30 -0.43
C ASN A 183 -25.99 -1.64 -1.39
N LEU A 184 -24.93 -1.03 -0.85
CA LEU A 184 -23.94 -0.31 -1.63
C LEU A 184 -22.83 -1.22 -2.18
N MET A 185 -22.65 -2.43 -1.66
CA MET A 185 -21.56 -3.33 -2.04
C MET A 185 -21.42 -3.52 -3.56
N PRO A 186 -22.49 -3.86 -4.33
CA PRO A 186 -22.36 -4.08 -5.77
C PRO A 186 -21.84 -2.83 -6.50
N ILE A 187 -22.29 -1.65 -6.07
CA ILE A 187 -21.90 -0.35 -6.64
C ILE A 187 -20.44 -0.04 -6.31
N ILE A 188 -20.02 -0.23 -5.06
CA ILE A 188 -18.64 0.01 -4.62
C ILE A 188 -17.68 -0.90 -5.39
N VAL A 189 -18.05 -2.17 -5.56
CA VAL A 189 -17.24 -3.16 -6.31
C VAL A 189 -17.14 -2.78 -7.77
N LEU A 190 -18.28 -2.45 -8.41
CA LEU A 190 -18.29 -2.01 -9.80
C LEU A 190 -17.39 -0.78 -10.01
N LEU A 191 -17.50 0.20 -9.11
CA LEU A 191 -16.69 1.41 -9.16
C LEU A 191 -15.20 1.13 -8.97
N CYS A 192 -14.83 0.33 -7.96
CA CYS A 192 -13.44 -0.04 -7.72
C CYS A 192 -12.85 -0.77 -8.93
N ASN A 193 -13.59 -1.73 -9.51
CA ASN A 193 -13.13 -2.45 -10.69
C ASN A 193 -12.96 -1.52 -11.89
N LYS A 194 -13.91 -0.61 -12.14
CA LYS A 194 -13.80 0.36 -13.23
C LYS A 194 -12.57 1.26 -13.08
N VAL A 195 -12.24 1.68 -11.85
CA VAL A 195 -11.03 2.46 -11.58
C VAL A 195 -9.77 1.62 -11.79
N LEU A 196 -9.74 0.38 -11.28
CA LEU A 196 -8.60 -0.53 -11.44
C LEU A 196 -8.33 -0.90 -12.89
N THR A 197 -9.38 -1.16 -13.69
CA THR A 197 -9.24 -1.53 -15.11
C THR A 197 -8.91 -0.35 -16.00
N SER A 198 -9.51 0.82 -15.75
CA SER A 198 -9.20 2.04 -16.52
C SER A 198 -7.84 2.64 -16.17
N GLY A 199 -7.34 2.38 -14.96
CA GLY A 199 -6.14 3.04 -14.44
C GLY A 199 -6.34 4.55 -14.21
N GLN A 200 -7.58 5.01 -14.08
CA GLN A 200 -7.93 6.42 -13.95
C GLN A 200 -8.66 6.70 -12.63
N TRP A 201 -8.07 7.58 -11.82
CA TRP A 201 -8.73 8.10 -10.63
C TRP A 201 -9.93 8.98 -11.04
N PRO A 202 -11.12 8.80 -10.43
CA PRO A 202 -12.29 9.64 -10.73
C PRO A 202 -12.00 11.11 -10.45
N SER A 203 -12.37 12.00 -11.38
CA SER A 203 -12.19 13.46 -11.24
C SER A 203 -12.83 14.02 -9.97
N ALA A 204 -14.01 13.52 -9.60
CA ALA A 204 -14.70 13.87 -8.35
C ALA A 204 -13.86 13.58 -7.09
N TRP A 205 -12.92 12.62 -7.15
CA TRP A 205 -12.05 12.26 -6.02
C TRP A 205 -10.74 13.05 -5.98
N LYS A 206 -10.44 13.77 -7.06
CA LYS A 206 -9.26 14.64 -7.19
C LYS A 206 -9.47 16.02 -6.58
N THR A 207 -10.69 16.33 -6.13
CA THR A 207 -10.96 17.55 -5.37
C THR A 207 -10.86 17.27 -3.87
N SER A 208 -10.06 18.07 -3.16
CA SER A 208 -9.85 17.89 -1.72
C SER A 208 -10.08 19.18 -0.94
N LEU A 209 -10.76 19.03 0.19
CA LEU A 209 -10.98 20.12 1.15
C LEU A 209 -9.87 20.08 2.20
N PHE A 210 -9.15 21.19 2.38
CA PHE A 210 -8.14 21.32 3.42
C PHE A 210 -8.67 21.99 4.66
N ILE A 211 -8.43 21.34 5.79
CA ILE A 211 -8.66 21.92 7.10
C ILE A 211 -7.30 22.20 7.76
N PRO A 212 -6.97 23.46 8.06
CA PRO A 212 -5.79 23.79 8.83
C PRO A 212 -6.03 23.41 10.30
N LEU A 213 -5.22 22.48 10.80
CA LEU A 213 -5.19 22.12 12.20
C LEU A 213 -4.01 22.79 12.88
N PHE A 214 -4.30 23.55 13.93
CA PHE A 214 -3.28 24.18 14.74
C PHE A 214 -2.43 23.13 15.48
N LYS A 215 -1.11 23.23 15.37
CA LYS A 215 -0.15 22.32 16.00
C LYS A 215 0.32 22.85 17.35
N ARG A 216 1.03 23.98 17.37
CA ARG A 216 1.59 24.65 18.57
C ARG A 216 2.18 26.02 18.20
N GLY A 217 2.49 26.88 19.18
CA GLY A 217 3.19 28.14 18.94
C GLY A 217 2.27 29.33 18.72
N ASN A 218 2.70 30.32 17.94
CA ASN A 218 1.91 31.51 17.61
C ASN A 218 0.76 31.15 16.63
N PRO A 219 -0.53 31.31 17.01
CA PRO A 219 -1.66 31.01 16.13
C PRO A 219 -1.78 31.94 14.90
N LYS A 220 -1.00 33.04 14.83
CA LYS A 220 -0.96 33.90 13.64
C LYS A 220 0.05 33.45 12.59
N ALA A 221 0.98 32.56 12.95
CA ALA A 221 2.02 32.09 12.04
C ALA A 221 1.55 30.85 11.28
N HIS A 222 1.64 30.88 9.94
CA HIS A 222 1.05 29.83 9.10
C HIS A 222 1.79 28.48 9.22
N GLU A 223 3.09 28.49 9.53
CA GLU A 223 3.90 27.29 9.74
C GLU A 223 3.45 26.46 10.96
N ASN A 224 2.67 27.06 11.86
CA ASN A 224 2.12 26.39 13.04
C ASN A 224 0.83 25.61 12.75
N TYR A 225 0.37 25.59 11.50
CA TYR A 225 -0.77 24.81 11.05
C TYR A 225 -0.33 23.63 10.18
N ARG A 226 -0.96 22.48 10.39
CA ARG A 226 -0.89 21.33 9.51
C ARG A 226 -2.15 21.28 8.66
N LEU A 227 -1.97 21.23 7.35
CA LEU A 227 -3.06 21.09 6.39
C LEU A 227 -3.47 19.61 6.31
N ILE A 228 -4.73 19.29 6.64
CA ILE A 228 -5.27 17.94 6.46
C ILE A 228 -6.26 17.94 5.29
N ALA A 229 -6.03 17.06 4.32
CA ALA A 229 -6.96 16.83 3.23
C ALA A 229 -8.11 15.91 3.67
N LEU A 230 -9.35 16.40 3.56
CA LEU A 230 -10.54 15.58 3.66
C LEU A 230 -10.84 14.96 2.30
N VAL A 231 -10.59 13.66 2.22
CA VAL A 231 -10.75 12.85 1.01
C VAL A 231 -12.11 12.15 1.01
N PRO A 232 -12.80 12.07 -0.16
CA PRO A 232 -14.03 11.29 -0.33
C PRO A 232 -13.94 9.88 0.26
N ALA A 233 -15.00 9.44 0.92
CA ALA A 233 -14.99 8.18 1.66
C ALA A 233 -14.74 6.97 0.74
N LEU A 234 -15.29 6.97 -0.48
CA LEU A 234 -15.05 5.91 -1.46
C LEU A 234 -13.61 5.89 -2.00
N SER A 235 -12.98 7.07 -2.16
CA SER A 235 -11.54 7.15 -2.48
C SER A 235 -10.71 6.50 -1.39
N LYS A 236 -11.01 6.78 -0.11
CA LYS A 236 -10.32 6.14 1.03
C LYS A 236 -10.46 4.61 1.04
N VAL A 237 -11.62 4.08 0.63
CA VAL A 237 -11.81 2.62 0.50
C VAL A 237 -10.87 2.05 -0.56
N LEU A 238 -10.82 2.67 -1.74
CA LEU A 238 -9.91 2.23 -2.81
C LEU A 238 -8.44 2.38 -2.40
N GLU A 239 -8.06 3.50 -1.80
CA GLU A 239 -6.70 3.71 -1.29
C GLU A 239 -6.32 2.61 -0.29
N LYS A 240 -7.25 2.17 0.57
CA LYS A 240 -6.97 1.08 1.51
C LYS A 240 -6.85 -0.29 0.84
N ILE A 241 -7.61 -0.54 -0.24
CA ILE A 241 -7.44 -1.74 -1.08
C ILE A 241 -6.03 -1.77 -1.67
N LEU A 242 -5.61 -0.65 -2.26
CA LEU A 242 -4.29 -0.52 -2.89
C LEU A 242 -3.17 -0.59 -1.85
N ASP A 243 -3.34 0.02 -0.67
CA ASP A 243 -2.39 -0.01 0.44
C ASP A 243 -2.15 -1.43 0.95
N THR A 244 -3.22 -2.21 1.14
CA THR A 244 -3.11 -3.62 1.55
C THR A 244 -2.35 -4.44 0.50
N ARG A 245 -2.68 -4.26 -0.79
CA ARG A 245 -2.01 -4.99 -1.88
C ARG A 245 -0.54 -4.61 -2.00
N LEU A 246 -0.24 -3.32 -1.97
CA LEU A 246 1.11 -2.78 -2.05
C LEU A 246 1.95 -3.26 -0.86
N SER A 247 1.39 -3.21 0.36
CA SER A 247 2.09 -3.68 1.57
C SER A 247 2.44 -5.16 1.49
N ASN A 248 1.49 -6.01 1.08
CA ASN A 248 1.75 -7.45 0.92
C ASN A 248 2.85 -7.71 -0.12
N TRP A 249 2.83 -6.98 -1.23
CA TRP A 249 3.83 -7.13 -2.28
C TRP A 249 5.21 -6.63 -1.84
N LEU A 250 5.31 -5.47 -1.18
CA LEU A 250 6.58 -4.95 -0.66
C LEU A 250 7.20 -5.91 0.37
N ASN A 251 6.39 -6.45 1.27
CA ASN A 251 6.85 -7.40 2.30
C ASN A 251 7.28 -8.73 1.67
N LYS A 252 6.49 -9.29 0.73
CA LYS A 252 6.82 -10.56 0.06
C LYS A 252 8.15 -10.49 -0.68
N ASN A 253 8.50 -9.33 -1.23
CA ASN A 253 9.73 -9.14 -2.01
C ASN A 253 10.86 -8.47 -1.21
N ASN A 254 10.69 -8.22 0.10
CA ASN A 254 11.67 -7.55 0.97
C ASN A 254 12.23 -6.24 0.38
N LEU A 255 11.35 -5.38 -0.17
CA LEU A 255 11.74 -4.19 -0.92
C LEU A 255 11.93 -2.93 -0.07
N ILE A 256 11.66 -3.00 1.24
CA ILE A 256 11.89 -1.89 2.18
C ILE A 256 13.06 -2.28 3.08
N TYR A 257 14.07 -1.42 3.15
CA TYR A 257 15.26 -1.66 3.97
C TYR A 257 14.92 -1.76 5.45
N GLU A 258 15.63 -2.61 6.18
CA GLU A 258 15.44 -2.82 7.63
C GLU A 258 15.67 -1.55 8.44
N GLU A 259 16.53 -0.65 7.94
CA GLU A 259 16.78 0.67 8.54
C GLU A 259 15.55 1.57 8.56
N GLN A 260 14.53 1.32 7.71
CA GLN A 260 13.29 2.07 7.69
C GLN A 260 12.27 1.45 8.63
N GLY A 261 11.98 2.11 9.75
CA GLY A 261 10.95 1.69 10.72
C GLY A 261 9.60 2.40 10.56
N GLY A 262 9.56 3.56 9.89
CA GLY A 262 8.36 4.39 9.80
C GLY A 262 7.25 3.73 8.97
N PHE A 263 6.00 3.83 9.42
CA PHE A 263 4.81 3.34 8.70
C PHE A 263 4.90 1.87 8.19
N ARG A 264 5.59 1.02 8.96
CA ARG A 264 5.67 -0.43 8.72
C ARG A 264 4.89 -1.19 9.80
N THR A 265 4.21 -2.25 9.37
CA THR A 265 3.53 -3.15 10.30
C THR A 265 4.57 -3.91 11.11
N GLY A 266 4.44 -3.90 12.45
CA GLY A 266 5.36 -4.63 13.34
C GLY A 266 6.63 -3.86 13.73
N TYR A 267 6.82 -2.64 13.23
CA TYR A 267 7.94 -1.77 13.61
C TYR A 267 7.40 -0.57 14.39
N GLY A 268 8.07 -0.24 15.49
CA GLY A 268 7.79 0.90 16.34
C GLY A 268 9.00 1.82 16.49
N THR A 269 8.77 3.00 17.07
CA THR A 269 9.88 3.90 17.45
C THR A 269 10.80 3.26 18.49
N THR A 270 10.28 2.31 19.28
CA THR A 270 11.02 1.53 20.27
C THR A 270 12.16 0.73 19.66
N ASP A 271 12.02 0.23 18.42
CA ASP A 271 13.06 -0.55 17.75
C ASP A 271 14.27 0.34 17.40
N SER A 272 14.00 1.53 16.84
CA SER A 272 15.05 2.53 16.57
C SER A 272 15.74 3.00 17.85
N VAL A 273 14.98 3.22 18.93
CA VAL A 273 15.52 3.59 20.25
C VAL A 273 16.38 2.46 20.82
N PHE A 274 15.95 1.20 20.70
CA PHE A 274 16.72 0.05 21.15
C PHE A 274 18.06 -0.07 20.40
N ILE A 275 18.06 0.11 19.07
CA ILE A 275 19.29 0.08 18.26
C ILE A 275 20.24 1.20 18.69
N LEU A 276 19.73 2.42 18.84
CA LEU A 276 20.54 3.56 19.31
C LEU A 276 21.10 3.30 20.72
N LYS A 277 20.29 2.74 21.62
CA LYS A 277 20.73 2.37 22.97
C LYS A 277 21.86 1.35 22.94
N ALA A 278 21.72 0.29 22.15
CA ALA A 278 22.74 -0.73 22.01
C ALA A 278 24.04 -0.18 21.41
N LEU A 279 23.96 0.78 20.50
CA LEU A 279 25.12 1.51 19.98
C LEU A 279 25.78 2.37 21.07
N ILE A 280 25.00 3.13 21.84
CA ILE A 280 25.50 3.94 22.96
C ILE A 280 26.21 3.04 23.97
N ASP A 281 25.62 1.92 24.35
CA ASP A 281 26.21 1.00 25.33
C ASP A 281 27.50 0.36 24.81
N LYS A 282 27.56 0.04 23.50
CA LYS A 282 28.75 -0.53 22.88
C LYS A 282 29.90 0.48 22.82
N TYR A 283 29.63 1.67 22.28
CA TYR A 283 30.67 2.66 22.01
C TYR A 283 31.00 3.48 23.25
N GLY A 284 30.10 3.56 24.24
CA GLY A 284 30.32 4.26 25.51
C GLY A 284 31.19 3.52 26.53
N LYS A 285 31.41 2.21 26.39
CA LYS A 285 32.24 1.44 27.35
C LYS A 285 33.76 1.57 27.13
N GLY A 286 34.24 2.31 26.12
CA GLY A 286 35.67 2.37 25.77
C GLY A 286 36.13 3.69 25.14
N LYS A 287 37.35 3.72 24.57
CA LYS A 287 38.02 4.92 23.97
C LYS A 287 37.38 5.56 22.75
N THR A 288 36.13 5.21 22.48
CA THR A 288 35.42 5.58 21.27
C THR A 288 34.23 6.45 21.64
N CYS A 289 33.95 7.49 20.85
CA CYS A 289 32.76 8.30 21.02
C CYS A 289 31.74 7.93 19.93
N LEU A 290 30.46 7.93 20.28
CA LEU A 290 29.36 7.79 19.31
C LEU A 290 28.80 9.19 19.00
N TYR A 291 28.73 9.51 17.72
CA TYR A 291 28.13 10.73 17.21
C TYR A 291 26.82 10.37 16.50
N VAL A 292 25.75 11.07 16.87
CA VAL A 292 24.43 10.88 16.25
C VAL A 292 23.95 12.21 15.68
N GLY A 293 23.62 12.22 14.39
CA GLY A 293 23.01 13.36 13.71
C GLY A 293 21.52 13.10 13.47
N PHE A 294 20.64 13.82 14.16
CA PHE A 294 19.20 13.77 13.97
C PHE A 294 18.79 14.84 12.96
N LEU A 295 18.21 14.43 11.84
CA LEU A 295 17.87 15.30 10.73
C LEU A 295 16.34 15.31 10.53
N ASP A 296 15.79 16.52 10.45
CA ASP A 296 14.37 16.78 10.13
C ASP A 296 14.28 17.27 8.69
N LEU A 297 13.38 16.70 7.90
CA LEU A 297 13.13 17.15 6.53
C LEU A 297 12.08 18.28 6.52
N HIS A 298 12.39 19.38 5.83
CA HIS A 298 11.47 20.50 5.72
C HIS A 298 10.28 20.14 4.81
N LYS A 299 9.09 19.97 5.41
CA LYS A 299 7.82 19.64 4.73
C LYS A 299 7.97 18.45 3.78
N ALA A 300 8.51 17.33 4.28
CA ALA A 300 8.89 16.17 3.49
C ALA A 300 7.78 15.68 2.54
N PHE A 301 6.58 15.43 3.08
CA PHE A 301 5.42 14.93 2.33
C PHE A 301 4.95 15.91 1.24
N ASP A 302 4.98 17.22 1.51
CA ASP A 302 4.55 18.26 0.56
C ASP A 302 5.60 18.52 -0.53
N SER A 303 6.85 18.10 -0.29
CA SER A 303 8.00 18.42 -1.14
C SER A 303 8.32 17.32 -2.15
N VAL A 304 7.70 16.13 -2.05
CA VAL A 304 7.94 14.99 -2.94
C VAL A 304 7.74 15.40 -4.40
N ASP A 305 8.77 15.20 -5.22
CA ASP A 305 8.66 15.39 -6.67
C ASP A 305 7.94 14.18 -7.29
N ARG A 306 6.88 14.47 -8.07
CA ARG A 306 5.98 13.43 -8.61
C ARG A 306 6.61 12.61 -9.73
N GLU A 307 7.53 13.19 -10.49
CA GLU A 307 8.26 12.46 -11.53
C GLU A 307 9.25 11.50 -10.87
N LEU A 308 10.00 11.99 -9.88
CA LEU A 308 10.92 11.14 -9.12
C LEU A 308 10.19 10.05 -8.30
N LEU A 309 8.98 10.31 -7.82
CA LEU A 309 8.13 9.29 -7.19
C LEU A 309 7.65 8.23 -8.19
N ASN A 310 7.25 8.65 -9.39
CA ASN A 310 6.92 7.72 -10.47
C ASN A 310 8.10 6.79 -10.76
N ASP A 311 9.30 7.36 -10.91
CA ASP A 311 10.51 6.60 -11.22
C ASP A 311 10.89 5.67 -10.07
N ALA A 312 10.79 6.14 -8.81
CA ALA A 312 11.03 5.30 -7.63
C ALA A 312 10.11 4.07 -7.60
N MET A 313 8.82 4.24 -7.93
CA MET A 313 7.89 3.11 -8.01
C MET A 313 8.22 2.14 -9.14
N LEU A 314 8.63 2.64 -10.31
CA LEU A 314 9.03 1.79 -11.43
C LEU A 314 10.32 1.03 -11.15
N ASN A 315 11.30 1.68 -10.50
CA ASN A 315 12.61 1.10 -10.20
C ASN A 315 12.53 -0.07 -9.21
N ILE A 316 11.54 -0.08 -8.31
CA ILE A 316 11.32 -1.24 -7.43
C ILE A 316 10.56 -2.38 -8.12
N GLY A 317 10.12 -2.20 -9.37
CA GLY A 317 9.46 -3.22 -10.18
C GLY A 317 7.92 -3.20 -10.09
N LEU A 318 7.29 -2.10 -9.67
CA LEU A 318 5.83 -2.03 -9.71
C LEU A 318 5.31 -2.01 -11.16
N PRO A 319 4.21 -2.73 -11.46
CA PRO A 319 3.62 -2.72 -12.79
C PRO A 319 3.24 -1.31 -13.26
N HIS A 320 3.52 -0.99 -14.53
CA HIS A 320 3.18 0.31 -15.13
C HIS A 320 1.69 0.66 -14.99
N SER A 321 0.78 -0.31 -15.05
CA SER A 321 -0.66 -0.10 -14.84
C SER A 321 -0.97 0.38 -13.42
N PHE A 322 -0.30 -0.20 -12.41
CA PHE A 322 -0.45 0.20 -11.02
C PHE A 322 0.12 1.58 -10.77
N VAL A 323 1.34 1.84 -11.27
CA VAL A 323 1.98 3.16 -11.17
C VAL A 323 1.13 4.24 -11.82
N ARG A 324 0.62 4.00 -13.03
CA ARG A 324 -0.29 4.92 -13.74
C ARG A 324 -1.54 5.23 -12.92
N LEU A 325 -2.16 4.22 -12.31
CA LEU A 325 -3.32 4.42 -11.46
C LEU A 325 -2.99 5.31 -10.25
N ILE A 326 -1.89 5.04 -9.54
CA ILE A 326 -1.45 5.86 -8.40
C ILE A 326 -1.15 7.29 -8.86
N MET A 327 -0.42 7.46 -9.97
CA MET A 327 -0.08 8.78 -10.50
C MET A 327 -1.33 9.53 -10.99
N SER A 328 -2.35 8.84 -11.48
CA SER A 328 -3.62 9.47 -11.88
C SER A 328 -4.37 10.13 -10.72
N MET A 329 -4.13 9.71 -9.47
CA MET A 329 -4.65 10.39 -8.27
C MET A 329 -4.07 11.80 -8.11
N TYR A 330 -2.88 12.03 -8.66
CA TYR A 330 -2.12 13.28 -8.57
C TYR A 330 -2.23 14.16 -9.84
N THR A 331 -2.91 13.71 -10.89
CA THR A 331 -3.08 14.51 -12.13
C THR A 331 -4.27 15.46 -11.99
N CYS A 332 -4.06 16.76 -12.20
CA CYS A 332 -5.13 17.78 -12.16
C CYS A 332 -5.91 17.78 -10.83
N VAL A 333 -5.18 17.83 -9.71
CA VAL A 333 -5.77 17.92 -8.36
C VAL A 333 -6.05 19.37 -8.04
N SER A 334 -7.33 19.69 -7.80
CA SER A 334 -7.78 21.02 -7.39
C SER A 334 -8.19 21.00 -5.93
N GLU A 335 -7.75 21.99 -5.17
CA GLU A 335 -7.90 22.02 -3.72
C GLU A 335 -8.36 23.38 -3.23
N PHE A 336 -9.01 23.41 -2.08
CA PHE A 336 -9.40 24.64 -1.41
C PHE A 336 -9.35 24.48 0.11
N ILE A 337 -9.10 25.57 0.81
CA ILE A 337 -8.95 25.60 2.26
C ILE A 337 -10.26 26.11 2.87
N GLN A 338 -10.71 25.46 3.93
CA GLN A 338 -11.81 25.95 4.77
C GLN A 338 -11.28 26.45 6.12
N VAL A 339 -11.66 27.68 6.47
CA VAL A 339 -11.42 28.27 7.80
C VAL A 339 -12.76 28.76 8.35
N GLY A 340 -13.30 28.06 9.35
CA GLY A 340 -14.67 28.28 9.82
C GLY A 340 -15.67 28.07 8.69
N ASN A 341 -16.44 29.11 8.35
CA ASN A 341 -17.45 29.08 7.28
C ASN A 341 -16.96 29.72 5.97
N ARG A 342 -15.66 30.00 5.83
CA ARG A 342 -15.07 30.62 4.64
C ARG A 342 -14.25 29.60 3.86
N PHE A 343 -14.30 29.72 2.54
CA PHE A 343 -13.55 28.89 1.61
C PHE A 343 -12.58 29.74 0.79
N SER A 344 -11.38 29.22 0.52
CA SER A 344 -10.46 29.83 -0.43
C SER A 344 -10.94 29.64 -1.87
N LYS A 345 -10.28 30.34 -2.81
CA LYS A 345 -10.33 29.94 -4.22
C LYS A 345 -9.69 28.57 -4.42
N LEU A 346 -10.07 27.88 -5.49
CA LEU A 346 -9.40 26.67 -5.94
C LEU A 346 -7.97 26.98 -6.35
N PHE A 347 -7.03 26.11 -5.99
CA PHE A 347 -5.64 26.15 -6.42
C PHE A 347 -5.14 24.75 -6.75
N ASP A 348 -4.12 24.70 -7.63
CA ASP A 348 -3.53 23.45 -8.09
C ASP A 348 -2.30 23.09 -7.28
N ILE A 349 -2.17 21.80 -6.93
CA ILE A 349 -0.95 21.26 -6.32
C ILE A 349 -0.18 20.43 -7.34
N LYS A 350 1.09 20.80 -7.54
CA LYS A 350 2.01 20.16 -8.48
C LYS A 350 3.05 19.24 -7.84
N ARG A 351 3.23 19.30 -6.52
CA ARG A 351 4.21 18.52 -5.76
C ARG A 351 3.61 17.94 -4.50
N GLY A 352 4.31 16.99 -3.92
CA GLY A 352 3.92 16.32 -2.69
C GLY A 352 2.96 15.15 -2.91
N VAL A 353 2.93 14.31 -1.89
CA VAL A 353 1.94 13.26 -1.69
C VAL A 353 0.80 13.77 -0.81
N LYS A 354 -0.39 13.17 -0.92
CA LYS A 354 -1.61 13.72 -0.34
C LYS A 354 -1.67 13.50 1.18
N GLN A 355 -1.53 14.57 1.98
CA GLN A 355 -1.64 14.45 3.44
C GLN A 355 -3.04 14.00 3.87
N GLY A 356 -3.13 12.92 4.64
CA GLY A 356 -4.40 12.30 5.05
C GLY A 356 -4.88 11.14 4.15
N SER A 357 -4.19 10.89 3.04
CA SER A 357 -4.33 9.65 2.26
C SER A 357 -3.74 8.46 3.01
N THR A 358 -4.36 7.29 2.91
CA THR A 358 -3.82 6.06 3.52
C THR A 358 -2.61 5.52 2.76
N LEU A 359 -2.46 5.85 1.48
CA LEU A 359 -1.34 5.41 0.63
C LEU A 359 -0.09 6.28 0.78
N SER A 360 -0.27 7.57 1.03
CA SER A 360 0.82 8.55 0.98
C SER A 360 2.02 8.21 1.90
N PRO A 361 1.84 7.70 3.13
CA PRO A 361 2.97 7.23 3.95
C PRO A 361 3.79 6.13 3.27
N LYS A 362 3.14 5.18 2.60
CA LYS A 362 3.86 4.09 1.91
C LYS A 362 4.58 4.58 0.66
N LEU A 363 3.96 5.49 -0.08
CA LEU A 363 4.57 6.12 -1.25
C LEU A 363 5.80 6.95 -0.85
N PHE A 364 5.73 7.67 0.28
CA PHE A 364 6.88 8.38 0.82
C PHE A 364 8.02 7.42 1.22
N ASN A 365 7.70 6.31 1.89
CA ASN A 365 8.70 5.30 2.19
C ASN A 365 9.38 4.78 0.92
N ILE A 366 8.62 4.39 -0.11
CA ILE A 366 9.18 3.97 -1.41
C ILE A 366 10.11 5.04 -2.00
N PHE A 367 9.70 6.30 -1.92
CA PHE A 367 10.45 7.43 -2.46
C PHE A 367 11.84 7.63 -1.83
N ILE A 368 11.92 7.50 -0.51
CA ILE A 368 13.14 7.75 0.28
C ILE A 368 13.99 6.47 0.50
N ASN A 369 13.41 5.29 0.27
CA ASN A 369 14.02 4.00 0.61
C ASN A 369 15.40 3.78 -0.03
N ASP A 370 15.62 4.30 -1.24
CA ASP A 370 16.88 4.16 -1.97
C ASP A 370 18.05 4.96 -1.39
N VAL A 371 17.83 5.77 -0.34
CA VAL A 371 18.92 6.43 0.41
C VAL A 371 19.92 5.42 0.97
N VAL A 372 19.46 4.23 1.37
CA VAL A 372 20.32 3.18 1.91
C VAL A 372 21.28 2.70 0.82
N ASN A 373 20.76 2.34 -0.36
CA ASN A 373 21.59 1.98 -1.52
C ASN A 373 22.52 3.10 -1.96
N PHE A 374 22.04 4.34 -1.96
CA PHE A 374 22.84 5.50 -2.32
C PHE A 374 24.09 5.60 -1.44
N LEU A 375 23.93 5.42 -0.13
CA LEU A 375 25.04 5.44 0.82
C LEU A 375 25.94 4.22 0.69
N GLU A 376 25.40 3.03 0.46
CA GLU A 376 26.20 1.82 0.22
C GLU A 376 27.08 1.95 -1.02
N ASN A 377 26.50 2.43 -2.13
CA ASN A 377 27.21 2.63 -3.40
C ASN A 377 28.29 3.73 -3.33
N ARG A 378 28.26 4.56 -2.30
CA ARG A 378 29.26 5.61 -2.03
C ARG A 378 30.22 5.26 -0.89
N TRP A 379 30.21 3.99 -0.45
CA TRP A 379 31.05 3.49 0.65
C TRP A 379 30.93 4.33 1.91
N ALA A 380 29.70 4.77 2.23
CA ALA A 380 29.43 5.58 3.40
C ALA A 380 29.99 4.92 4.68
N PRO A 381 30.58 5.70 5.60
CA PRO A 381 31.05 5.17 6.88
C PRO A 381 29.93 4.46 7.64
N LYS A 382 30.24 3.32 8.27
CA LYS A 382 29.28 2.54 9.06
C LYS A 382 29.84 2.21 10.44
N VAL A 383 28.98 2.26 11.45
CA VAL A 383 29.24 1.69 12.78
C VAL A 383 28.79 0.23 12.81
N ARG A 384 29.41 -0.58 13.67
CA ARG A 384 29.09 -2.01 13.79
C ARG A 384 28.24 -2.25 15.03
N LEU A 385 27.19 -3.04 14.93
CA LEU A 385 26.43 -3.57 16.06
C LEU A 385 26.23 -5.08 15.86
N GLY A 386 26.93 -5.90 16.66
CA GLY A 386 27.02 -7.34 16.42
C GLY A 386 27.60 -7.68 15.04
N THR A 387 26.85 -8.41 14.23
CA THR A 387 27.16 -8.74 12.82
C THR A 387 26.73 -7.63 11.85
N GLN A 388 25.84 -6.73 12.27
CA GLN A 388 25.29 -5.69 11.42
C GLN A 388 26.18 -4.46 11.36
N LYS A 389 26.08 -3.73 10.24
CA LYS A 389 26.73 -2.44 10.03
C LYS A 389 25.70 -1.43 9.56
N LEU A 390 25.63 -0.28 10.22
CA LEU A 390 24.67 0.76 9.93
C LEU A 390 25.34 2.13 9.85
N SER A 391 24.84 2.97 8.94
CA SER A 391 25.18 4.38 8.82
C SER A 391 24.02 5.28 9.24
N LEU A 392 22.80 4.76 9.22
CA LEU A 392 21.58 5.52 9.48
C LEU A 392 20.45 4.65 10.03
N LEU A 393 19.44 5.30 10.59
CA LEU A 393 18.11 4.78 10.87
C LEU A 393 17.08 5.76 10.29
N LEU A 394 16.02 5.25 9.68
CA LEU A 394 14.92 6.06 9.15
C LEU A 394 13.65 5.78 9.94
N PHE A 395 12.91 6.84 10.24
CA PHE A 395 11.53 6.74 10.68
C PHE A 395 10.69 7.71 9.85
N ALA A 396 10.27 7.24 8.67
CA ALA A 396 9.67 8.07 7.64
C ALA A 396 10.58 9.25 7.25
N ASP A 397 10.19 10.48 7.60
CA ASP A 397 10.93 11.71 7.32
C ASP A 397 12.03 12.04 8.33
N ASP A 398 12.05 11.35 9.48
CA ASP A 398 13.12 11.48 10.47
C ASP A 398 14.31 10.59 10.10
N ILE A 399 15.52 11.17 10.09
CA ILE A 399 16.77 10.44 9.78
C ILE A 399 17.72 10.58 10.96
N ALA A 400 18.23 9.46 11.48
CA ALA A 400 19.28 9.43 12.49
C ALA A 400 20.55 8.82 11.91
N LEU A 401 21.58 9.65 11.66
CA LEU A 401 22.90 9.21 11.21
C LEU A 401 23.77 8.80 12.38
N VAL A 402 24.56 7.74 12.22
CA VAL A 402 25.40 7.19 13.28
C VAL A 402 26.84 6.99 12.82
N ALA A 403 27.79 7.54 13.58
CA ALA A 403 29.22 7.45 13.31
C ALA A 403 30.03 7.35 14.61
N ASN A 404 31.23 6.78 14.55
CA ASN A 404 32.15 6.70 15.70
C ASN A 404 33.34 7.67 15.61
N LYS A 405 33.36 8.54 14.59
CA LYS A 405 34.31 9.63 14.41
C LYS A 405 33.57 10.87 13.90
N PRO A 406 33.97 12.09 14.30
CA PRO A 406 33.38 13.33 13.78
C PRO A 406 33.50 13.44 12.25
N GLN A 407 34.64 13.03 11.69
CA GLN A 407 34.89 13.08 10.25
C GLN A 407 33.93 12.17 9.48
N ASP A 408 33.64 11.00 10.04
CA ASP A 408 32.70 10.04 9.46
C ASP A 408 31.26 10.58 9.49
N LEU A 409 30.86 11.23 10.59
CA LEU A 409 29.55 11.91 10.66
C LEU A 409 29.45 13.02 9.61
N GLN A 410 30.51 13.82 9.43
CA GLN A 410 30.52 14.88 8.42
C GLN A 410 30.41 14.33 7.00
N ILE A 411 31.05 13.19 6.70
CA ILE A 411 30.91 12.50 5.40
C ILE A 411 29.45 12.08 5.21
N LEU A 412 28.82 11.49 6.22
CA LEU A 412 27.41 11.08 6.15
C LEU A 412 26.47 12.28 5.92
N LEU A 413 26.69 13.40 6.61
CA LEU A 413 25.92 14.64 6.42
C LEU A 413 26.02 15.14 4.98
N ASN A 414 27.23 15.18 4.41
CA ASN A 414 27.45 15.61 3.03
C ASN A 414 26.76 14.68 2.02
N LEU A 415 26.84 13.36 2.23
CA LEU A 415 26.19 12.38 1.36
C LEU A 415 24.66 12.47 1.43
N ILE A 416 24.10 12.67 2.62
CA ILE A 416 22.65 12.90 2.77
C ILE A 416 22.25 14.20 2.07
N GLU A 417 23.02 15.28 2.21
CA GLU A 417 22.72 16.52 1.50
C GLU A 417 22.71 16.32 -0.03
N GLU A 418 23.71 15.64 -0.58
CA GLU A 418 23.74 15.29 -2.01
C GLU A 418 22.52 14.48 -2.43
N TYR A 419 22.17 13.44 -1.66
CA TYR A 419 20.99 12.63 -1.91
C TYR A 419 19.69 13.45 -1.89
N LEU A 420 19.53 14.33 -0.90
CA LEU A 420 18.36 15.19 -0.78
C LEU A 420 18.29 16.21 -1.93
N GLN A 421 19.43 16.74 -2.40
CA GLN A 421 19.48 17.59 -3.59
C GLN A 421 18.99 16.84 -4.83
N ILE A 422 19.44 15.59 -5.05
CA ILE A 422 18.96 14.72 -6.15
C ILE A 422 17.45 14.51 -6.05
N LYS A 423 16.95 14.22 -4.83
CA LYS A 423 15.52 14.01 -4.55
C LYS A 423 14.70 15.30 -4.49
N LYS A 424 15.32 16.47 -4.68
CA LYS A 424 14.71 17.80 -4.54
C LYS A 424 14.04 18.04 -3.17
N LEU A 425 14.54 17.37 -2.13
CA LEU A 425 14.17 17.54 -0.73
C LEU A 425 15.13 18.52 -0.04
N ARG A 426 14.72 19.01 1.14
CA ARG A 426 15.53 19.97 1.93
C ARG A 426 15.53 19.58 3.40
N LEU A 427 16.67 19.79 4.05
CA LEU A 427 16.78 19.72 5.51
C LEU A 427 16.15 20.95 6.16
N ASN A 428 15.58 20.72 7.32
CA ASN A 428 15.17 21.75 8.24
C ASN A 428 16.31 22.01 9.23
N THR A 429 17.13 23.01 8.94
CA THR A 429 18.34 23.29 9.71
C THR A 429 18.06 23.73 11.14
N GLU A 430 16.90 24.33 11.42
CA GLU A 430 16.51 24.76 12.76
C GLU A 430 16.11 23.58 13.68
N LYS A 431 15.73 22.45 13.10
CA LYS A 431 15.31 21.24 13.83
C LYS A 431 16.26 20.07 13.70
N SER A 432 17.28 20.20 12.84
CA SER A 432 18.32 19.19 12.69
C SER A 432 19.39 19.46 13.73
N GLU A 433 19.78 18.43 14.48
CA GLU A 433 20.66 18.55 15.64
C GLU A 433 21.72 17.43 15.62
N VAL A 434 22.95 17.78 15.98
CA VAL A 434 24.01 16.79 16.23
C VAL A 434 24.24 16.71 17.73
N VAL A 435 24.12 15.51 18.28
CA VAL A 435 24.21 15.30 19.72
C VAL A 435 25.35 14.33 20.02
N THR A 436 26.28 14.79 20.86
CA THR A 436 27.29 13.94 21.48
C THR A 436 26.75 13.47 22.82
N LEU A 437 26.20 12.26 22.82
CA LEU A 437 25.46 11.71 23.97
C LEU A 437 26.36 11.09 25.05
N TYR A 438 27.66 10.92 24.79
CA TYR A 438 28.58 10.32 25.76
C TYR A 438 30.00 10.89 25.68
N HIS A 439 30.43 11.48 26.80
CA HIS A 439 31.77 12.04 27.04
C HIS A 439 32.51 11.29 28.17
N TRP A 440 32.20 10.01 28.43
CA TRP A 440 32.83 9.24 29.53
C TRP A 440 32.34 9.52 30.94
N ASP A 441 31.16 10.11 31.08
CA ASP A 441 30.56 10.37 32.39
C ASP A 441 29.30 9.51 32.59
N LEU A 442 29.41 8.50 33.45
CA LEU A 442 28.28 7.76 34.01
C LEU A 442 28.22 8.07 35.51
N PRO A 443 27.10 8.59 36.05
CA PRO A 443 27.02 8.89 37.47
C PRO A 443 27.35 7.67 38.33
N GLN A 444 28.24 7.84 39.32
CA GLN A 444 28.67 6.77 40.22
C GLN A 444 27.47 6.08 40.91
N ALA A 445 26.39 6.82 41.18
CA ALA A 445 25.15 6.27 41.74
C ALA A 445 24.49 5.24 40.81
N LEU A 446 24.55 5.44 39.49
CA LEU A 446 24.05 4.49 38.51
C LEU A 446 25.03 3.32 38.34
N GLN A 447 26.34 3.58 38.38
CA GLN A 447 27.36 2.53 38.36
C GLN A 447 27.21 1.55 39.54
N ALA A 448 26.91 2.06 40.75
CA ALA A 448 26.64 1.25 41.94
C ALA A 448 25.39 0.36 41.79
N GLN A 449 24.45 0.74 40.92
CA GLN A 449 23.25 -0.04 40.61
C GLN A 449 23.45 -1.01 39.43
N GLY A 450 24.68 -1.25 38.98
CA GLY A 450 25.00 -2.13 37.85
C GLY A 450 25.31 -1.39 36.55
N GLY A 451 25.26 -0.04 36.57
CA GLY A 451 25.67 0.83 35.48
C GLY A 451 25.01 0.47 34.15
N TRP A 452 25.82 0.42 33.09
CA TRP A 452 25.38 0.08 31.72
C TRP A 452 24.93 -1.38 31.54
N LEU A 453 24.97 -2.23 32.58
CA LEU A 453 24.42 -3.58 32.54
C LEU A 453 23.05 -3.67 33.24
N ASN A 454 22.62 -2.61 33.91
CA ASN A 454 21.29 -2.55 34.52
C ASN A 454 20.23 -2.32 33.42
N ALA A 455 19.13 -3.08 33.45
CA ALA A 455 18.01 -2.96 32.51
C ALA A 455 17.34 -1.57 32.50
N ASP A 456 17.36 -0.86 33.63
CA ASP A 456 16.74 0.46 33.80
C ASP A 456 17.63 1.62 33.29
N ILE A 457 18.89 1.34 32.91
CA ILE A 457 19.82 2.37 32.43
C ILE A 457 19.34 3.06 31.16
N ALA A 458 18.49 2.41 30.36
CA ALA A 458 17.85 3.01 29.20
C ALA A 458 16.87 4.10 29.64
N THR A 459 16.01 3.80 30.60
CA THR A 459 15.02 4.72 31.18
C THR A 459 15.69 5.91 31.87
N TRP A 460 16.75 5.67 32.64
CA TRP A 460 17.50 6.75 33.29
C TRP A 460 18.24 7.62 32.29
N PHE A 461 18.82 7.03 31.25
CA PHE A 461 19.48 7.77 30.19
C PHE A 461 18.48 8.58 29.35
N GLU A 462 17.30 8.03 29.07
CA GLU A 462 16.20 8.77 28.44
C GLU A 462 15.77 9.96 29.29
N ALA A 463 15.62 9.78 30.61
CA ALA A 463 15.28 10.87 31.52
C ALA A 463 16.37 11.95 31.54
N TYR A 464 17.65 11.55 31.56
CA TYR A 464 18.79 12.46 31.46
C TYR A 464 18.79 13.23 30.13
N ALA A 465 18.68 12.52 28.99
CA ALA A 465 18.63 13.13 27.68
C ALA A 465 17.45 14.11 27.57
N ARG A 466 16.26 13.70 27.99
CA ARG A 466 15.06 14.53 28.04
C ARG A 466 15.27 15.78 28.89
N ALA A 467 15.90 15.66 30.05
CA ALA A 467 16.24 16.80 30.90
C ALA A 467 17.23 17.76 30.20
N CYS A 468 18.25 17.23 29.53
CA CYS A 468 19.20 18.02 28.75
C CYS A 468 18.52 18.76 27.59
N PHE A 469 17.69 18.08 26.80
CA PHE A 469 16.95 18.72 25.70
C PHE A 469 15.97 19.78 26.21
N THR A 470 15.26 19.50 27.31
CA THR A 470 14.26 20.43 27.86
C THR A 470 14.90 21.72 28.39
N ASN A 471 16.06 21.62 29.03
CA ASN A 471 16.69 22.76 29.72
C ASN A 471 17.78 23.46 28.90
N PHE A 472 18.38 22.76 27.93
CA PHE A 472 19.52 23.27 27.16
C PHE A 472 19.27 23.25 25.65
N GLY A 473 18.25 22.55 25.13
CA GLY A 473 18.01 22.42 23.69
C GLY A 473 17.73 23.76 22.98
N ASP A 474 17.11 24.72 23.67
CA ASP A 474 16.86 26.08 23.17
C ASP A 474 18.11 26.99 23.26
N ARG A 475 19.12 26.61 24.06
CA ARG A 475 20.33 27.39 24.35
C ARG A 475 21.60 26.83 23.71
N VAL A 476 21.65 25.54 23.43
CA VAL A 476 22.72 24.88 22.68
C VAL A 476 22.43 25.07 21.20
N SER A 477 22.79 26.27 20.72
CA SER A 477 22.63 26.64 19.32
C SER A 477 23.50 25.77 18.40
N ASN A 478 23.05 25.57 17.15
CA ASN A 478 23.75 25.08 15.95
C ASN A 478 25.10 25.76 15.61
N ARG A 479 25.72 26.53 16.52
CA ARG A 479 26.82 27.46 16.23
C ARG A 479 28.18 26.82 15.94
N ASN A 480 28.29 25.49 15.90
CA ASN A 480 29.46 24.80 15.35
C ASN A 480 29.13 23.80 14.23
N ILE A 481 27.95 23.93 13.59
CA ILE A 481 27.77 23.38 12.24
C ILE A 481 27.79 24.57 11.29
N PRO A 482 28.94 24.92 10.69
CA PRO A 482 28.95 25.83 9.57
C PRO A 482 28.26 25.10 8.41
N ILE A 483 26.95 25.30 8.28
CA ILE A 483 26.18 24.90 7.08
C ILE A 483 26.57 25.91 6.00
N GLY A 484 27.68 25.56 5.35
CA GLY A 484 28.51 26.39 4.53
C GLY A 484 29.88 25.71 4.45
N PHE A 485 29.91 24.54 3.81
CA PHE A 485 31.09 23.77 3.39
C PHE A 485 32.44 24.47 3.65
N LYS A 486 33.05 24.19 4.81
CA LYS A 486 34.49 23.98 5.06
C LYS A 486 34.79 24.03 6.57
N LYS A 487 35.41 22.95 7.06
CA LYS A 487 36.10 22.78 8.35
C LYS A 487 35.23 22.79 9.61
N LEU A 488 34.95 21.58 10.12
CA LEU A 488 34.91 21.32 11.56
C LEU A 488 36.36 21.11 12.03
N ILE A 489 36.82 21.97 12.93
CA ILE A 489 38.12 21.85 13.63
C ILE A 489 37.84 21.51 15.10
N VAL A 490 38.43 20.36 15.49
CA VAL A 490 38.68 19.76 16.82
C VAL A 490 37.48 19.31 17.62
#